data_AF-A0A5N4DVT3-F1
#
_entry.id   AF-A0A5N4DVT3-F1
#
_cell.length_a   1.000
_cell.length_b   1.000
_cell.length_c   1.000
_cell.angle_alpha   90.00
_cell.angle_beta   90.00
_cell.angle_gamma   90.00
#
_symmetry.space_group_name_H-M   'P 1'
#
loop_
_entity.id
_entity.type
_entity.pdbx_description
1 polymer ?
#
loop_
_entity_poly.entity_id
_entity_poly.type
_entity_poly.pdbx_seq_one_letter_code
_entity_poly.pdbx_strand_id
1 'polypeptide(L)'
;LSDDGRYVLLSIREGCDPVNRLWYCDLQQESNGITGILKWVKLIDNFEGEYDYVTNEGTVFTFKTNRHSPNYRLINIDFTDPEESKWKVLVPEHEKDVLVSVVFVWLLSDNNH
;
A
#
# COMPACT_ATOMS: atom_id res chain seq x y z
N LEU A 1 0.27 4.68 9.14
CA LEU A 1 -0.24 3.43 9.75
C LEU A 1 -1.27 2.87 8.79
N SER A 2 -1.40 1.54 8.74
CA SER A 2 -2.53 0.88 8.10
C SER A 2 -3.84 1.18 8.84
N ASP A 3 -4.97 0.93 8.20
CA ASP A 3 -6.30 1.27 8.73
C ASP A 3 -6.63 0.41 9.95
N ASP A 4 -6.17 -0.84 9.96
CA ASP A 4 -6.25 -1.76 11.10
C ASP A 4 -5.22 -1.48 12.21
N GLY A 5 -4.34 -0.49 12.02
CA GLY A 5 -3.30 -0.10 12.97
C GLY A 5 -2.14 -1.10 13.13
N ARG A 6 -2.15 -2.22 12.41
CA ARG A 6 -1.14 -3.29 12.57
C ARG A 6 0.21 -2.95 11.90
N TYR A 7 0.20 -2.19 10.81
CA TYR A 7 1.38 -1.99 9.97
C TYR A 7 1.81 -0.52 9.95
N VAL A 8 3.12 -0.30 10.03
CA VAL A 8 3.73 0.97 9.61
C VAL A 8 4.16 0.82 8.16
N LEU A 9 3.68 1.71 7.30
CA LEU A 9 4.12 1.81 5.91
C LEU A 9 5.10 2.99 5.81
N LEU A 10 6.26 2.74 5.21
CA LEU A 10 7.30 3.73 4.97
C LEU A 10 7.42 3.95 3.46
N SER A 11 6.92 5.10 2.99
CA SER A 11 7.12 5.57 1.62
C SER A 11 8.39 6.41 1.57
N ILE A 12 9.40 5.94 0.83
CA ILE A 12 10.69 6.62 0.70
C ILE A 12 10.71 7.27 -0.69
N ARG A 13 10.87 8.58 -0.74
CA ARG A 13 10.89 9.39 -1.97
C ARG A 13 12.24 10.06 -2.14
N GLU A 14 12.65 10.23 -3.39
CA GLU A 14 13.83 11.00 -3.78
C GLU A 14 13.41 11.98 -4.90
N GLY A 15 13.60 13.28 -4.67
CA GLY A 15 13.18 14.31 -5.64
C GLY A 15 11.65 14.50 -5.72
N CYS A 16 11.18 14.92 -6.90
CA CYS A 16 9.78 15.26 -7.17
C CYS A 16 9.08 14.27 -8.12
N ASP A 17 9.78 13.24 -8.59
CA ASP A 17 9.19 12.25 -9.47
C ASP A 17 8.13 11.44 -8.71
N PRO A 18 7.02 11.03 -9.37
CA PRO A 18 5.97 10.23 -8.76
C PRO A 18 6.42 8.76 -8.69
N VAL A 19 7.45 8.51 -7.87
CA VAL A 19 8.01 7.19 -7.58
C VAL A 19 8.38 7.11 -6.11
N ASN A 20 8.27 5.92 -5.52
CA ASN A 20 8.72 5.67 -4.17
C ASN A 20 9.11 4.22 -3.97
N ARG A 21 10.08 3.99 -3.07
CA ARG A 21 10.20 2.69 -2.42
C ARG A 21 9.07 2.55 -1.41
N LEU A 22 8.69 1.32 -1.12
CA LEU A 22 7.67 1.02 -0.13
C LEU A 22 8.16 -0.09 0.77
N TRP A 23 8.41 0.24 2.02
CA TRP A 23 8.76 -0.71 3.07
C TRP A 23 7.63 -0.79 4.09
N TYR A 24 7.55 -1.88 4.83
CA TYR A 24 6.60 -2.01 5.92
C TYR A 24 7.23 -2.65 7.16
N CYS A 25 6.59 -2.43 8.31
CA CYS A 25 6.87 -3.11 9.56
C CYS A 25 5.54 -3.62 10.13
N ASP A 26 5.48 -4.91 10.49
CA ASP A 26 4.37 -5.51 11.24
C ASP A 26 4.58 -5.25 12.73
N LEU A 27 3.79 -4.33 13.31
CA LEU A 27 3.95 -3.92 14.70
C LEU A 27 3.64 -5.04 15.70
N GLN A 28 2.89 -6.08 15.30
CA GLN A 28 2.68 -7.24 16.16
C GLN A 28 3.95 -8.06 16.35
N GLN A 29 4.95 -7.90 15.48
CA GLN A 29 6.26 -8.55 15.59
C GLN A 29 7.26 -7.74 16.43
N GLU A 30 6.89 -6.53 16.83
CA GLU A 30 7.65 -5.68 17.76
C GLU A 30 7.20 -5.97 19.20
N SER A 31 7.66 -7.10 19.75
CA SER A 31 7.20 -7.69 21.03
C SER A 31 7.32 -6.77 22.26
N ASN A 32 8.19 -5.75 22.20
CA ASN A 32 8.42 -4.78 23.28
C ASN A 32 7.90 -3.38 22.93
N GLY A 33 7.09 -3.25 21.87
CA GLY A 33 6.72 -1.97 21.28
C GLY A 33 7.89 -1.28 20.57
N ILE A 34 7.67 -0.03 20.17
CA ILE A 34 8.65 0.76 19.41
C ILE A 34 9.75 1.26 20.36
N THR A 35 10.87 0.54 20.39
CA THR A 35 12.02 0.80 21.28
C THR A 35 13.28 1.25 20.56
N GLY A 36 13.24 1.30 19.23
CA GLY A 36 14.38 1.67 18.39
C GLY A 36 14.04 1.62 16.91
N ILE A 37 15.04 1.30 16.08
CA ILE A 37 14.84 1.11 14.64
C ILE A 37 13.93 -0.10 14.42
N LEU A 38 12.85 0.11 13.68
CA LEU A 38 11.87 -0.93 13.35
C LEU A 38 12.46 -1.98 12.40
N LYS A 39 11.94 -3.21 12.47
CA LYS A 39 12.30 -4.28 11.54
C LYS A 39 11.56 -4.08 10.21
N TRP A 40 12.23 -3.42 9.27
CA TRP A 40 11.68 -3.14 7.95
C TRP A 40 11.75 -4.36 7.02
N VAL A 41 10.61 -4.70 6.44
CA VAL A 41 10.50 -5.55 5.24
C VAL A 41 10.44 -4.65 4.02
N LYS A 42 11.33 -4.90 3.06
CA LYS A 42 11.46 -4.09 1.85
C LYS A 42 10.58 -4.64 0.72
N LEU A 43 9.29 -4.30 0.76
CA LEU A 43 8.32 -4.79 -0.23
C LEU A 43 8.69 -4.35 -1.65
N ILE A 44 8.94 -3.06 -1.85
CA ILE A 44 9.45 -2.48 -3.10
C ILE A 44 10.74 -1.71 -2.78
N ASP A 45 11.89 -2.16 -3.29
CA ASP A 45 13.21 -1.56 -3.03
C ASP A 45 13.83 -0.89 -4.27
N ASN A 46 13.00 -0.38 -5.18
CA ASN A 46 13.39 0.40 -6.36
C ASN A 46 12.49 1.65 -6.53
N PHE A 47 12.83 2.51 -7.49
CA PHE A 47 12.11 3.74 -7.81
C PHE A 47 11.45 3.66 -9.19
N GLU A 48 10.75 2.55 -9.48
CA GLU A 48 10.18 2.32 -10.81
C GLU A 48 8.66 2.56 -10.91
N GLY A 49 8.05 3.05 -9.82
CA GLY A 49 6.63 3.42 -9.77
C GLY A 49 6.25 4.04 -8.43
N GLU A 50 5.09 4.69 -8.40
CA GLU A 50 4.42 5.16 -7.18
C GLU A 50 3.54 4.07 -6.59
N TYR A 51 3.50 4.00 -5.26
CA TYR A 51 2.66 3.06 -4.50
C TYR A 51 2.01 3.83 -3.35
N ASP A 52 0.88 4.46 -3.65
CA ASP A 52 0.10 5.23 -2.69
C ASP A 52 -0.91 4.32 -1.99
N TYR A 53 -0.75 4.15 -0.68
CA TYR A 53 -1.64 3.34 0.14
C TYR A 53 -3.07 3.88 0.15
N VAL A 54 -4.05 2.98 -0.06
CA VAL A 54 -5.49 3.30 0.01
C VAL A 54 -6.12 2.73 1.27
N THR A 55 -6.01 1.41 1.48
CA THR A 55 -6.54 0.68 2.65
C THR A 55 -5.94 -0.73 2.69
N ASN A 56 -6.26 -1.52 3.72
CA ASN A 56 -5.95 -2.94 3.77
C ASN A 56 -7.05 -3.77 4.45
N GLU A 57 -7.16 -5.03 4.04
CA GLU A 57 -7.90 -6.07 4.75
C GLU A 57 -6.92 -7.18 5.17
N GLY A 58 -6.50 -7.15 6.44
CA GLY A 58 -5.43 -8.04 6.92
C GLY A 58 -4.13 -7.81 6.14
N THR A 59 -3.65 -8.83 5.44
CA THR A 59 -2.39 -8.77 4.66
C THR A 59 -2.57 -8.31 3.22
N VAL A 60 -3.80 -8.09 2.76
CA VAL A 60 -4.09 -7.64 1.40
C VAL A 60 -4.21 -6.11 1.41
N PHE A 61 -3.24 -5.45 0.77
CA PHE A 61 -3.13 -4.00 0.73
C PHE A 61 -3.51 -3.47 -0.65
N THR A 62 -4.35 -2.44 -0.67
CA THR A 62 -4.76 -1.74 -1.87
C THR A 62 -3.87 -0.51 -2.08
N PHE A 63 -3.30 -0.38 -3.28
CA PHE A 63 -2.47 0.76 -3.66
C PHE A 63 -2.96 1.38 -4.96
N LYS A 64 -2.93 2.72 -5.03
CA LYS A 64 -2.93 3.46 -6.29
C LYS A 64 -1.50 3.49 -6.83
N THR A 65 -1.31 3.09 -8.09
CA THR A 65 0.03 2.98 -8.68
C THR A 65 0.06 3.42 -10.13
N ASN A 66 1.20 3.97 -10.55
CA ASN A 66 1.52 4.22 -11.96
C ASN A 66 2.47 3.17 -12.57
N ARG A 67 2.80 2.11 -11.81
CA ARG A 67 3.66 1.00 -12.27
C ARG A 67 3.05 0.34 -13.52
N HIS A 68 3.72 0.54 -14.66
CA HIS A 68 3.26 0.14 -15.99
C HIS A 68 1.90 0.72 -16.40
N SER A 69 1.49 1.83 -15.77
CA SER A 69 0.19 2.47 -15.99
C SER A 69 0.25 3.99 -15.81
N PRO A 70 0.63 4.77 -16.84
CA PRO A 70 0.79 6.22 -16.73
C PRO A 70 -0.46 6.98 -16.24
N ASN A 71 -1.67 6.48 -16.52
CA ASN A 71 -2.94 7.07 -16.06
C ASN A 71 -3.41 6.52 -14.69
N TYR A 72 -2.54 5.78 -14.00
CA TYR A 72 -2.78 5.12 -12.72
C TYR A 72 -3.84 4.02 -12.74
N ARG A 73 -3.69 3.06 -11.83
CA ARG A 73 -4.62 1.96 -11.56
C ARG A 73 -4.66 1.63 -10.08
N LEU A 74 -5.63 0.82 -9.66
CA LEU A 74 -5.64 0.22 -8.32
C LEU A 74 -5.21 -1.24 -8.38
N ILE A 75 -4.26 -1.60 -7.52
CA ILE A 75 -3.79 -2.97 -7.36
C ILE A 75 -3.92 -3.42 -5.91
N ASN A 76 -4.09 -4.72 -5.72
CA ASN A 76 -3.93 -5.39 -4.44
C ASN A 76 -2.58 -6.14 -4.43
N ILE A 77 -1.84 -5.97 -3.35
CA ILE A 77 -0.62 -6.72 -3.01
C ILE A 77 -0.88 -7.46 -1.70
N ASP A 78 -0.73 -8.78 -1.70
CA ASP A 78 -0.76 -9.57 -0.48
C ASP A 78 0.65 -9.63 0.11
N PHE A 79 0.85 -9.13 1.33
CA PHE A 79 2.16 -9.14 1.99
C PHE A 79 2.66 -10.54 2.33
N THR A 80 1.78 -11.56 2.32
CA THR A 80 2.19 -12.96 2.47
C THR A 80 2.70 -13.57 1.17
N ASP A 81 2.36 -12.98 0.03
CA ASP A 81 2.79 -13.44 -1.29
C ASP A 81 3.07 -12.28 -2.26
N PRO A 82 4.12 -11.48 -2.01
CA PRO A 82 4.25 -10.12 -2.55
C PRO A 82 4.80 -10.03 -3.98
N GLU A 83 5.07 -11.16 -4.64
CA GLU A 83 5.65 -11.17 -5.99
C GLU A 83 4.78 -10.39 -7.00
N GLU A 84 5.39 -9.55 -7.84
CA GLU A 84 4.68 -8.68 -8.81
C GLU A 84 3.76 -9.47 -9.76
N SER A 85 4.15 -10.70 -10.10
CA SER A 85 3.36 -11.62 -10.93
C SER A 85 2.01 -12.04 -10.29
N LYS A 86 1.86 -11.85 -8.97
CA LYS A 86 0.69 -12.26 -8.19
C LYS A 86 -0.23 -11.12 -7.83
N TRP A 87 0.21 -9.88 -8.02
CA TRP A 87 -0.60 -8.68 -7.79
C TRP A 87 -1.90 -8.76 -8.58
N LYS A 88 -2.98 -8.26 -7.97
CA LYS A 88 -4.30 -8.24 -8.60
C LYS A 88 -4.67 -6.83 -8.99
N VAL A 89 -5.12 -6.64 -10.22
CA VAL A 89 -5.68 -5.36 -10.65
C VAL A 89 -7.12 -5.27 -10.16
N LEU A 90 -7.40 -4.34 -9.25
CA LEU A 90 -8.73 -4.10 -8.68
C LEU A 90 -9.52 -3.13 -9.56
N VAL A 91 -8.88 -2.04 -9.98
CA VAL A 91 -9.42 -1.08 -10.95
C VAL A 91 -8.35 -0.90 -12.01
N PRO A 92 -8.59 -1.31 -13.28
CA PRO A 92 -7.60 -1.15 -14.33
C PRO A 92 -7.39 0.32 -14.66
N GLU A 93 -6.25 0.60 -15.28
CA GLU A 93 -5.97 1.89 -15.89
C GLU A 93 -7.00 2.20 -16.98
N HIS A 94 -7.42 3.46 -17.07
CA HIS A 94 -8.28 3.92 -18.16
C HIS A 94 -7.45 4.46 -19.32
N GLU A 95 -7.91 4.25 -20.56
CA GLU A 95 -7.13 4.55 -21.78
C GLU A 95 -6.80 6.04 -21.96
N LYS A 96 -7.60 6.94 -21.37
CA LYS A 96 -7.49 8.39 -21.57
C LYS A 96 -7.48 9.17 -20.26
N ASP A 97 -8.46 8.89 -19.43
CA ASP A 97 -8.67 9.60 -18.16
C ASP A 97 -7.74 9.09 -17.05
N VAL A 98 -7.17 10.03 -16.29
CA VAL A 98 -6.26 9.73 -15.18
C VAL A 98 -7.06 9.49 -13.90
N LEU A 99 -6.71 8.44 -13.15
CA LEU A 99 -7.21 8.24 -11.79
C LEU A 99 -6.52 9.21 -10.82
N VAL A 100 -7.17 10.34 -10.51
CA VAL A 100 -6.59 11.41 -9.69
C VAL A 100 -6.62 11.08 -8.20
N SER A 101 -7.77 10.63 -7.69
CA SER A 101 -7.98 10.41 -6.26
C SER A 101 -8.76 9.14 -5.98
N VAL A 102 -8.54 8.60 -4.78
CA VAL A 102 -9.24 7.45 -4.24
C VAL A 102 -9.65 7.83 -2.82
N VAL A 103 -10.89 7.53 -2.46
CA VAL A 103 -11.39 7.69 -1.10
C VAL A 103 -11.95 6.35 -0.66
N PHE A 104 -11.42 5.83 0.44
CA PHE A 104 -11.97 4.65 1.10
C PHE A 104 -12.88 5.09 2.25
N VAL A 105 -14.02 4.42 2.43
CA VAL A 105 -15.01 4.75 3.46
C VAL A 105 -15.34 3.49 4.25
N TRP A 106 -14.96 3.47 5.53
CA TRP A 106 -15.40 2.44 6.47
C TRP A 106 -16.86 2.70 6.86
N LEU A 107 -17.75 1.79 6.50
CA LEU A 107 -19.08 1.76 7.08
C LEU A 107 -18.99 1.00 8.41
N LEU A 108 -19.07 1.72 9.52
CA LEU A 108 -19.32 1.10 10.82
C LEU A 108 -20.74 0.53 10.76
N SER A 109 -20.86 -0.78 10.60
CA SER A 109 -22.11 -1.45 10.92
C SER A 109 -22.27 -1.37 12.44
N ASP A 110 -23.17 -0.50 12.91
CA ASP A 110 -23.62 -0.46 14.29
C ASP A 110 -24.30 -1.80 14.64
N ASN A 111 -23.50 -2.81 14.98
CA ASN A 111 -23.99 -4.04 15.58
C ASN A 111 -24.26 -3.79 17.07
N ASN A 112 -25.27 -2.98 17.35
CA ASN A 112 -25.94 -2.94 18.65
C ASN A 112 -27.18 -3.85 18.58
N HIS A 113 -27.02 -5.09 19.03
CA HIS A 113 -28.10 -5.97 19.47
C HIS A 113 -27.86 -6.33 20.94
#